data_AF-A0AAE9SZU2-F1
#
_entry.id   AF-A0AAE9SZU2-F1
#
_cell.length_a   1.000
_cell.length_b   1.000
_cell.length_c   1.000
_cell.angle_alpha   90.00
_cell.angle_beta   90.00
_cell.angle_gamma   90.00
#
_symmetry.space_group_name_H-M   'P 1'
#
loop_
_entity.id
_entity.type
_entity.pdbx_description
1 polymer ?
#
loop_
_entity_poly.entity_id
_entity_poly.type
_entity_poly.pdbx_seq_one_letter_code
_entity_poly.pdbx_strand_id
1 'polypeptide(L)'
;MSLFMQLRTFFLFIITLLAFPVLAQSSSGLTCGIYTNDSGVKAYVISPEILQKKYKNEYITSHYTLDSGKVNIISIDTLNPPEIYELIEEKEVKDFNEEYTLTESKSCKENIGIPKSEIGKKCWDDMEACSWLIAESDVKTLKQLCQDNFYLACQFWDNRVFFKNSISKMSENTENRDIPQPSDPEWIETLTESCRSGLSEKMCTEAARSLWNSGQYLAARDALQLACNTRIWDNSVCQQADDLRSLTENDISSSVSGLPVGHYATRGGDVDFIITKNGTVIIKGSPSVKAHIDNGLIRIPRDLQEEAINRRSDFLFRRAGENKLISLDIWNTFKVYELQN
;
A
#
# COMPACT_ATOMS: atom_id res chain seq x y z
N MET A 1 -48.48 75.66 -28.92
CA MET A 1 -48.67 75.09 -30.27
C MET A 1 -47.36 74.42 -30.65
N SER A 2 -47.25 73.10 -30.48
CA SER A 2 -47.67 72.08 -31.47
C SER A 2 -46.62 71.97 -32.59
N LEU A 3 -46.09 70.84 -33.03
CA LEU A 3 -46.03 69.41 -32.64
C LEU A 3 -45.22 68.74 -33.79
N PHE A 4 -44.81 67.48 -33.59
CA PHE A 4 -44.32 66.49 -34.58
C PHE A 4 -42.86 66.63 -35.08
N MET A 5 -41.90 65.69 -34.91
CA MET A 5 -41.82 64.20 -34.87
C MET A 5 -41.26 63.62 -36.18
N GLN A 6 -40.11 62.93 -36.08
CA GLN A 6 -39.66 61.74 -36.86
C GLN A 6 -38.17 61.49 -36.49
N LEU A 7 -37.83 60.62 -35.53
CA LEU A 7 -37.78 59.15 -35.57
C LEU A 7 -36.87 58.57 -36.68
N ARG A 8 -35.64 58.17 -36.33
CA ARG A 8 -34.96 56.95 -36.80
C ARG A 8 -33.66 56.66 -36.01
N THR A 9 -33.80 55.75 -35.05
CA THR A 9 -32.93 54.59 -34.77
C THR A 9 -31.51 54.58 -35.36
N PHE A 10 -30.47 54.46 -34.51
CA PHE A 10 -29.57 53.28 -34.49
C PHE A 10 -28.60 53.29 -33.30
N PHE A 11 -28.80 52.28 -32.43
CA PHE A 11 -27.90 51.56 -31.52
C PHE A 11 -26.58 52.16 -30.98
N LEU A 12 -26.57 52.20 -29.64
CA LEU A 12 -25.44 52.13 -28.71
C LEU A 12 -24.31 51.17 -29.12
N PHE A 13 -23.06 51.62 -28.97
CA PHE A 13 -21.97 50.80 -28.44
C PHE A 13 -21.04 51.68 -27.59
N ILE A 14 -21.38 51.80 -26.30
CA ILE A 14 -20.45 52.26 -25.28
C ILE A 14 -19.56 51.06 -24.96
N ILE A 15 -18.31 51.08 -25.43
CA ILE A 15 -17.29 50.12 -25.01
C ILE A 15 -16.86 50.51 -23.60
N THR A 16 -17.56 49.99 -22.60
CA THR A 16 -17.09 49.92 -21.22
C THR A 16 -15.91 48.95 -21.19
N LEU A 17 -14.71 49.47 -20.97
CA LEU A 17 -13.57 48.69 -20.48
C LEU A 17 -13.95 48.12 -19.10
N LEU A 18 -14.55 46.94 -19.09
CA LEU A 18 -14.54 46.05 -17.94
C LEU A 18 -13.12 45.46 -17.87
N ALA A 19 -12.26 46.12 -17.11
CA ALA A 19 -11.14 45.43 -16.49
C ALA A 19 -11.76 44.36 -15.59
N PHE A 20 -11.83 43.13 -16.10
CA PHE A 20 -12.11 41.97 -15.25
C PHE A 20 -11.01 41.95 -14.19
N PRO A 21 -11.32 42.04 -12.89
CA PRO A 21 -10.39 41.52 -11.92
C PRO A 21 -10.27 40.05 -12.29
N VAL A 22 -9.09 39.62 -12.71
CA VAL A 22 -8.70 38.23 -12.57
C VAL A 22 -8.90 37.95 -11.09
N LEU A 23 -10.01 37.29 -10.76
CA LEU A 23 -10.21 36.72 -9.43
C LEU A 23 -8.98 35.86 -9.21
N ALA A 24 -8.06 36.35 -8.38
CA ALA A 24 -7.04 35.50 -7.80
C ALA A 24 -7.79 34.36 -7.16
N GLN A 25 -7.78 33.19 -7.80
CA GLN A 25 -8.17 31.95 -7.16
C GLN A 25 -7.29 31.88 -5.93
N SER A 26 -7.88 32.07 -4.76
CA SER A 26 -7.28 31.68 -3.51
C SER A 26 -7.05 30.17 -3.63
N SER A 27 -5.87 29.74 -4.08
CA SER A 27 -5.52 28.33 -4.03
C SER A 27 -5.37 28.01 -2.55
N SER A 28 -6.43 27.47 -1.95
CA SER A 28 -6.51 27.08 -0.55
C SER A 28 -5.64 25.84 -0.22
N GLY A 29 -4.73 25.47 -1.12
CA GLY A 29 -3.90 24.26 -1.08
C GLY A 29 -2.47 24.55 -1.51
N LEU A 30 -1.55 23.65 -1.17
CA LEU A 30 -0.17 23.72 -1.65
C LEU A 30 -0.13 23.47 -3.16
N THR A 31 0.88 24.04 -3.84
CA THR A 31 1.13 23.72 -5.25
C THR A 31 1.59 22.29 -5.38
N CYS A 32 1.00 21.49 -6.26
CA CYS A 32 1.45 20.12 -6.48
C CYS A 32 2.90 20.08 -6.99
N GLY A 33 3.66 19.12 -6.46
CA GLY A 33 5.09 19.06 -6.72
C GLY A 33 5.88 18.34 -5.63
N ILE A 34 7.19 18.38 -5.79
CA ILE A 34 8.16 17.86 -4.84
C ILE A 34 8.67 19.03 -4.01
N TYR A 35 8.48 18.91 -2.71
CA TYR A 35 9.03 19.77 -1.70
C TYR A 35 10.25 19.09 -1.08
N THR A 36 11.30 19.86 -0.78
CA THR A 36 12.52 19.33 -0.19
C THR A 36 12.99 20.26 0.94
N ASN A 37 13.42 19.68 2.05
CA ASN A 37 14.07 20.42 3.13
C ASN A 37 15.60 20.48 2.94
N ASP A 38 16.28 21.24 3.80
CA ASP A 38 17.74 21.37 3.78
C ASP A 38 18.48 20.05 3.97
N SER A 39 17.84 19.08 4.64
CA SER A 39 18.34 17.72 4.84
C SER A 39 18.16 16.81 3.61
N GLY A 40 17.54 17.30 2.53
CA GLY A 40 17.29 16.54 1.30
C GLY A 40 16.12 15.56 1.36
N VAL A 41 15.33 15.58 2.43
CA VAL A 41 14.10 14.78 2.59
C VAL A 41 13.01 15.37 1.71
N LYS A 42 12.31 14.49 0.98
CA LYS A 42 11.25 14.87 0.05
C LYS A 42 9.86 14.68 0.62
N ALA A 43 8.98 15.61 0.31
CA ALA A 43 7.54 15.53 0.51
C ALA A 43 6.86 15.79 -0.84
N TYR A 44 5.85 15.00 -1.17
CA TYR A 44 5.21 14.98 -2.48
C TYR A 44 3.77 15.43 -2.32
N VAL A 45 3.45 16.65 -2.75
CA VAL A 45 2.06 17.13 -2.80
C VAL A 45 1.48 16.66 -4.12
N ILE A 46 0.60 15.66 -4.06
CA ILE A 46 0.10 14.93 -5.23
C ILE A 46 -1.28 15.42 -5.67
N SER A 47 -2.04 15.98 -4.73
CA SER A 47 -3.32 16.66 -4.97
C SER A 47 -3.51 17.81 -3.96
N PRO A 48 -4.56 18.64 -4.09
CA PRO A 48 -4.83 19.74 -3.15
C PRO A 48 -5.03 19.33 -1.69
N GLU A 49 -5.32 18.05 -1.42
CA GLU A 49 -5.60 17.54 -0.07
C GLU A 49 -4.72 16.33 0.28
N ILE A 50 -3.90 15.84 -0.66
CA ILE A 50 -3.11 14.63 -0.46
C ILE A 50 -1.63 14.88 -0.63
N LEU A 51 -0.91 14.32 0.32
CA LEU A 51 0.53 14.34 0.41
C LEU A 51 1.06 12.93 0.63
N GLN A 52 2.21 12.65 0.02
CA GLN A 52 3.05 11.52 0.39
C GLN A 52 4.39 11.99 0.95
N LYS A 53 4.87 11.35 2.02
CA LYS A 53 6.19 11.60 2.57
C LYS A 53 6.80 10.29 3.07
N LYS A 54 8.10 10.14 2.87
CA LYS A 54 8.84 9.03 3.48
C LYS A 54 9.08 9.31 4.96
N TYR A 55 8.66 8.40 5.82
CA TYR A 55 8.94 8.40 7.25
C TYR A 55 9.68 7.11 7.61
N LYS A 56 10.87 7.25 8.20
CA LYS A 56 11.82 6.13 8.37
C LYS A 56 12.07 5.45 7.00
N ASN A 57 11.53 4.25 6.79
CA ASN A 57 11.68 3.46 5.56
C ASN A 57 10.35 3.24 4.81
N GLU A 58 9.28 3.90 5.21
CA GLU A 58 7.94 3.71 4.65
C GLU A 58 7.39 5.01 4.06
N TYR A 59 6.61 4.91 2.98
CA TYR A 59 5.89 6.05 2.43
C TYR A 59 4.53 6.10 3.11
N ILE A 60 4.23 7.24 3.71
CA ILE A 60 2.95 7.50 4.32
C ILE A 60 2.17 8.40 3.38
N THR A 61 0.97 7.95 3.00
CA THR A 61 0.00 8.78 2.30
C THR A 61 -0.92 9.40 3.35
N SER A 62 -1.09 10.72 3.26
CA SER A 62 -1.82 11.48 4.25
C SER A 62 -2.77 12.47 3.60
N HIS A 63 -3.90 12.67 4.25
CA HIS A 63 -4.75 13.83 4.04
C HIS A 63 -4.12 15.02 4.76
N TYR A 64 -4.10 16.18 4.11
CA TYR A 64 -3.60 17.41 4.72
C TYR A 64 -4.57 18.57 4.57
N THR A 65 -4.56 19.47 5.55
CA THR A 65 -5.30 20.72 5.51
C THR A 65 -4.37 21.89 5.80
N LEU A 66 -4.74 23.08 5.33
CA LEU A 66 -4.04 24.33 5.61
C LEU A 66 -4.87 25.18 6.57
N ASP A 67 -4.34 25.44 7.76
CA ASP A 67 -4.92 26.39 8.72
C ASP A 67 -3.90 27.48 9.06
N SER A 68 -4.21 28.73 8.70
CA SER A 68 -3.40 29.90 9.07
C SER A 68 -1.91 29.78 8.66
N GLY A 69 -1.65 29.09 7.56
CA GLY A 69 -0.30 28.84 7.03
C GLY A 69 0.41 27.61 7.61
N LYS A 70 -0.22 26.88 8.53
CA LYS A 70 0.24 25.58 9.04
C LYS A 70 -0.39 24.44 8.26
N VAL A 71 0.36 23.34 8.08
CA VAL A 71 -0.11 22.14 7.40
C VAL A 71 -0.47 21.08 8.43
N ASN A 72 -1.74 20.78 8.62
CA ASN A 72 -2.13 19.64 9.46
C ASN A 72 -2.13 18.38 8.60
N ILE A 73 -1.58 17.26 9.12
CA ILE A 73 -1.41 16.01 8.37
C ILE A 73 -1.98 14.85 9.17
N ILE A 74 -2.87 14.08 8.55
CA ILE A 74 -3.43 12.87 9.12
C ILE A 74 -3.23 11.71 8.15
N SER A 75 -2.64 10.62 8.62
CA SER A 75 -2.47 9.40 7.83
C SER A 75 -3.83 8.81 7.49
N ILE A 76 -4.07 8.52 6.21
CA ILE A 76 -5.35 7.91 5.77
C ILE A 76 -5.48 6.46 6.25
N ASP A 77 -4.36 5.82 6.61
CA ASP A 77 -4.33 4.42 7.01
C ASP A 77 -4.60 4.21 8.49
N THR A 78 -4.13 5.14 9.32
CA THR A 78 -4.18 5.03 10.78
C THR A 78 -5.11 6.04 11.44
N LEU A 79 -5.57 7.05 10.71
CA LEU A 79 -6.34 8.20 11.21
C LEU A 79 -5.72 8.89 12.42
N ASN A 80 -4.41 8.79 12.50
CA ASN A 80 -3.60 9.51 13.46
C ASN A 80 -2.60 10.37 12.69
N PRO A 81 -2.13 11.48 13.29
CA PRO A 81 -0.94 12.12 12.78
C PRO A 81 0.19 11.07 12.71
N PRO A 82 1.01 11.06 11.66
CA PRO A 82 2.18 10.18 11.61
C PRO A 82 3.06 10.51 12.82
N GLU A 83 3.20 9.57 13.76
CA GLU A 83 3.78 9.74 15.11
C GLU A 83 4.86 10.84 15.20
N ILE A 84 4.51 12.05 15.67
CA ILE A 84 5.40 13.00 16.38
C ILE A 84 4.60 13.85 17.38
N TYR A 85 5.06 13.82 18.63
CA TYR A 85 4.81 14.82 19.66
C TYR A 85 5.54 16.13 19.29
N GLU A 86 4.80 17.23 19.16
CA GLU A 86 5.13 18.62 19.57
C GLU A 86 4.58 19.68 18.60
N LEU A 87 3.66 20.49 19.13
CA LEU A 87 3.03 21.69 18.55
C LEU A 87 3.99 22.88 18.53
N ILE A 88 4.20 23.58 17.40
CA ILE A 88 4.74 24.97 17.42
C ILE A 88 4.10 25.86 16.32
N GLU A 89 3.98 27.15 16.64
CA GLU A 89 3.34 28.22 15.89
C GLU A 89 4.13 28.85 14.72
N GLU A 90 3.32 29.26 13.74
CA GLU A 90 3.41 30.29 12.69
C GLU A 90 4.57 30.41 11.67
N LYS A 91 4.10 30.69 10.43
CA LYS A 91 4.68 31.45 9.29
C LYS A 91 5.90 30.87 8.58
N GLU A 92 5.74 29.64 8.15
CA GLU A 92 6.37 28.90 7.04
C GLU A 92 5.61 27.56 7.01
N VAL A 93 5.76 26.70 5.99
CA VAL A 93 5.08 25.37 6.01
C VAL A 93 5.75 24.47 7.06
N LYS A 94 5.53 24.81 8.34
CA LYS A 94 5.78 23.98 9.51
C LYS A 94 4.57 23.07 9.63
N ASP A 95 4.59 22.02 8.82
CA ASP A 95 4.53 20.68 9.38
C ASP A 95 4.91 19.61 8.37
N PHE A 96 6.18 19.70 7.97
CA PHE A 96 6.96 18.52 7.66
C PHE A 96 8.15 18.37 8.63
N ASN A 97 8.00 18.78 9.90
CA ASN A 97 8.98 18.82 11.00
C ASN A 97 10.18 19.78 10.83
N GLU A 98 10.45 20.21 9.61
CA GLU A 98 11.51 21.15 9.21
C GLU A 98 10.93 22.11 8.14
N GLU A 99 11.72 23.08 7.68
CA GLU A 99 11.35 23.96 6.57
C GLU A 99 11.46 23.23 5.23
N TYR A 100 10.40 23.29 4.41
CA TYR A 100 10.35 22.65 3.10
C TYR A 100 10.08 23.69 2.01
N THR A 101 10.84 23.62 0.91
CA THR A 101 10.67 24.48 -0.26
C THR A 101 10.26 23.67 -1.48
N LEU A 102 9.42 24.24 -2.35
CA LEU A 102 9.04 23.61 -3.62
C LEU A 102 10.26 23.59 -4.55
N THR A 103 10.80 22.40 -4.82
CA THR A 103 11.97 22.21 -5.68
C THR A 103 11.60 21.80 -7.10
N GLU A 104 10.48 21.09 -7.27
CA GLU A 104 9.98 20.67 -8.58
C GLU A 104 8.46 20.80 -8.65
N SER A 105 7.94 21.66 -9.53
CA SER A 105 6.49 21.77 -9.77
C SER A 105 6.00 20.62 -10.66
N LYS A 106 4.86 20.02 -10.30
CA LYS A 106 4.23 18.92 -11.05
C LYS A 106 2.72 19.13 -11.17
N SER A 107 2.12 18.51 -12.18
CA SER A 107 0.66 18.50 -12.32
C SER A 107 0.02 17.65 -11.22
N CYS A 108 -1.01 18.19 -10.56
CA CYS A 108 -1.83 17.43 -9.63
C CYS A 108 -2.48 16.25 -10.35
N LYS A 109 -2.67 15.15 -9.62
CA LYS A 109 -3.56 14.09 -10.07
C LYS A 109 -4.96 14.35 -9.50
N GLU A 110 -5.95 14.36 -10.39
CA GLU A 110 -7.34 14.57 -10.00
C GLU A 110 -7.98 13.29 -9.44
N ASN A 111 -8.93 13.44 -8.52
CA ASN A 111 -9.77 12.36 -7.98
C ASN A 111 -9.01 11.17 -7.37
N ILE A 112 -7.82 11.40 -6.83
CA ILE A 112 -7.16 10.37 -6.03
C ILE A 112 -7.84 10.35 -4.67
N GLY A 113 -8.58 9.28 -4.43
CA GLY A 113 -8.88 8.88 -3.07
C GLY A 113 -10.04 9.51 -2.36
N ILE A 114 -10.90 10.20 -3.10
CA ILE A 114 -12.13 10.73 -2.54
C ILE A 114 -13.06 9.55 -2.24
N PRO A 115 -13.52 9.38 -0.98
CA PRO A 115 -14.50 8.36 -0.64
C PRO A 115 -15.79 8.49 -1.45
N LYS A 116 -16.39 7.35 -1.80
CA LYS A 116 -17.60 7.34 -2.64
C LYS A 116 -18.86 7.41 -1.79
N SER A 117 -18.88 6.74 -0.64
CA SER A 117 -20.07 6.72 0.21
C SER A 117 -20.24 8.02 0.99
N GLU A 118 -21.47 8.31 1.41
CA GLU A 118 -21.77 9.46 2.24
C GLU A 118 -21.08 9.40 3.61
N ILE A 119 -20.89 8.21 4.18
CA ILE A 119 -20.18 8.07 5.45
C ILE A 119 -18.68 8.26 5.27
N GLY A 120 -18.13 7.77 4.16
CA GLY A 120 -16.73 7.98 3.79
C GLY A 120 -16.41 9.45 3.55
N LYS A 121 -17.28 10.19 2.85
CA LYS A 121 -17.10 11.64 2.64
C LYS A 121 -17.09 12.41 3.96
N LYS A 122 -18.04 12.12 4.86
CA LYS A 122 -18.05 12.71 6.20
C LYS A 122 -16.77 12.41 6.98
N CYS A 123 -16.26 11.18 6.85
CA CYS A 123 -14.99 10.78 7.43
C CYS A 123 -13.80 11.55 6.84
N TRP A 124 -13.84 11.82 5.54
CA TRP A 124 -12.81 12.57 4.83
C TRP A 124 -12.76 14.04 5.28
N ASP A 125 -13.93 14.65 5.39
CA ASP A 125 -14.08 16.06 5.78
C ASP A 125 -13.63 16.31 7.23
N ASP A 126 -13.76 15.31 8.11
CA ASP A 126 -13.34 15.36 9.51
C ASP A 126 -12.66 14.05 9.94
N MET A 127 -11.39 13.94 9.58
CA MET A 127 -10.56 12.76 9.86
C MET A 127 -10.38 12.48 11.36
N GLU A 128 -10.41 13.51 12.21
CA GLU A 128 -10.29 13.34 13.66
C GLU A 128 -11.58 12.70 14.21
N ALA A 129 -12.75 13.24 13.86
CA ALA A 129 -14.03 12.64 14.24
C ALA A 129 -14.24 11.25 13.61
N CYS A 130 -13.67 11.00 12.43
CA CYS A 130 -13.74 9.71 11.76
C CYS A 130 -13.12 8.58 12.62
N SER A 131 -12.04 8.85 13.35
CA SER A 131 -11.40 7.85 14.21
C SER A 131 -12.36 7.31 15.28
N TRP A 132 -13.12 8.19 15.92
CA TRP A 132 -14.17 7.85 16.89
C TRP A 132 -15.34 7.11 16.23
N LEU A 133 -15.79 7.59 15.08
CA LEU A 133 -16.83 6.93 14.30
C LEU A 133 -16.46 5.47 13.99
N ILE A 134 -15.23 5.20 13.53
CA ILE A 134 -14.76 3.84 13.25
C ILE A 134 -14.79 2.98 14.51
N ALA A 135 -14.31 3.49 15.64
CA ALA A 135 -14.24 2.74 16.89
C ALA A 135 -15.63 2.25 17.35
N GLU A 136 -16.68 3.03 17.14
CA GLU A 136 -18.06 2.74 17.58
C GLU A 136 -18.95 2.11 16.49
N SER A 137 -18.54 2.19 15.23
CA SER A 137 -19.32 1.74 14.05
C SER A 137 -19.67 0.26 14.09
N ASP A 138 -20.77 -0.16 13.45
CA ASP A 138 -21.10 -1.57 13.26
C ASP A 138 -20.30 -2.22 12.11
N VAL A 139 -20.43 -3.55 11.94
CA VAL A 139 -19.73 -4.32 10.90
C VAL A 139 -20.03 -3.79 9.48
N LYS A 140 -21.27 -3.40 9.21
CA LYS A 140 -21.68 -2.90 7.89
C LYS A 140 -21.00 -1.58 7.57
N THR A 141 -20.95 -0.68 8.54
CA THR A 141 -20.33 0.64 8.42
C THR A 141 -18.82 0.51 8.27
N LEU A 142 -18.18 -0.36 9.06
CA LEU A 142 -16.76 -0.64 8.95
C LEU A 142 -16.38 -1.22 7.58
N LYS A 143 -17.17 -2.17 7.06
CA LYS A 143 -16.97 -2.70 5.71
C LYS A 143 -17.09 -1.60 4.64
N GLN A 144 -18.09 -0.72 4.77
CA GLN A 144 -18.28 0.38 3.82
C GLN A 144 -17.11 1.39 3.87
N LEU A 145 -16.65 1.75 5.07
CA LEU A 145 -15.49 2.63 5.24
C LEU A 145 -14.20 1.98 4.75
N CYS A 146 -14.05 0.66 4.95
CA CYS A 146 -12.94 -0.10 4.38
C CYS A 146 -12.91 0.02 2.85
N GLN A 147 -14.06 -0.17 2.18
CA GLN A 147 -14.22 0.02 0.73
C GLN A 147 -13.95 1.45 0.25
N ASP A 148 -14.11 2.43 1.14
CA ASP A 148 -13.78 3.84 0.92
C ASP A 148 -12.32 4.20 1.26
N ASN A 149 -11.44 3.19 1.39
CA ASN A 149 -10.00 3.33 1.66
C ASN A 149 -9.57 3.68 3.08
N PHE A 150 -10.46 3.58 4.05
CA PHE A 150 -10.07 3.74 5.45
C PHE A 150 -9.53 2.40 5.97
N TYR A 151 -8.21 2.18 5.85
CA TYR A 151 -7.58 0.91 6.25
C TYR A 151 -7.81 0.59 7.74
N LEU A 152 -7.86 1.60 8.61
CA LEU A 152 -8.24 1.40 10.02
C LEU A 152 -9.62 0.74 10.17
N ALA A 153 -10.60 1.12 9.35
CA ALA A 153 -11.92 0.51 9.36
C ALA A 153 -11.87 -0.97 8.96
N CYS A 154 -11.01 -1.32 8.00
CA CYS A 154 -10.73 -2.71 7.66
C CYS A 154 -10.23 -3.48 8.88
N GLN A 155 -9.23 -2.96 9.60
CA GLN A 155 -8.68 -3.65 10.79
C GLN A 155 -9.74 -3.89 11.87
N PHE A 156 -10.59 -2.89 12.13
CA PHE A 156 -11.70 -3.04 13.07
C PHE A 156 -12.73 -4.07 12.58
N TRP A 157 -13.03 -4.09 11.28
CA TRP A 157 -13.91 -5.09 10.70
C TRP A 157 -13.36 -6.50 10.86
N ASP A 158 -12.10 -6.74 10.47
CA ASP A 158 -11.43 -8.04 10.61
C ASP A 158 -11.42 -8.53 12.05
N ASN A 159 -11.05 -7.64 12.97
CA ASN A 159 -11.03 -7.95 14.39
C ASN A 159 -12.41 -8.35 14.95
N ARG A 160 -13.50 -7.76 14.43
CA ARG A 160 -14.85 -8.05 14.92
C ARG A 160 -15.45 -9.32 14.33
N VAL A 161 -15.12 -9.64 13.08
CA VAL A 161 -15.74 -10.76 12.37
C VAL A 161 -14.88 -12.02 12.44
N PHE A 162 -13.56 -11.90 12.29
CA PHE A 162 -12.70 -13.04 12.05
C PHE A 162 -11.77 -13.38 13.22
N PHE A 163 -11.45 -12.43 14.11
CA PHE A 163 -10.50 -12.63 15.20
C PHE A 163 -10.76 -13.87 16.06
N LYS A 164 -12.01 -14.08 16.47
CA LYS A 164 -12.39 -15.23 17.30
C LYS A 164 -12.16 -16.56 16.58
N ASN A 165 -12.46 -16.60 15.28
CA ASN A 165 -12.25 -17.78 14.44
C ASN A 165 -10.75 -18.04 14.19
N SER A 166 -9.95 -16.98 14.06
CA SER A 166 -8.50 -17.09 13.94
C SER A 166 -7.87 -17.68 15.21
N ILE A 167 -8.32 -17.24 16.39
CA ILE A 167 -7.87 -17.79 17.68
C ILE A 167 -8.25 -19.27 17.83
N SER A 168 -9.50 -19.64 17.51
CA SER A 168 -9.93 -21.04 17.64
C SER A 168 -9.14 -21.95 16.71
N LYS A 169 -8.91 -21.53 15.46
CA LYS A 169 -8.09 -22.28 14.49
C LYS A 169 -6.62 -22.37 14.89
N MET A 170 -6.05 -21.34 15.52
CA MET A 170 -4.69 -21.38 16.08
C MET A 170 -4.55 -22.35 17.26
N SER A 171 -5.61 -22.53 18.04
CA SER A 171 -5.64 -23.46 19.18
C SER A 171 -5.82 -24.92 18.75
N GLU A 172 -6.46 -25.17 17.61
CA GLU A 172 -6.74 -26.53 17.10
C GLU A 172 -5.60 -27.09 16.23
N ASN A 173 -4.78 -26.21 15.63
CA ASN A 173 -3.77 -26.62 14.65
C ASN A 173 -2.34 -26.51 15.23
N THR A 174 -1.94 -27.50 16.02
CA THR A 174 -0.56 -27.64 16.51
C THR A 174 0.44 -28.15 15.46
N GLU A 175 -0.03 -28.64 14.31
CA GLU A 175 0.83 -29.42 13.39
C GLU A 175 1.39 -28.65 12.18
N ASN A 176 1.04 -27.38 11.95
CA ASN A 176 1.76 -26.59 10.93
C ASN A 176 1.59 -25.07 11.10
N ARG A 177 2.42 -24.45 11.96
CA ARG A 177 2.47 -22.99 12.10
C ARG A 177 3.25 -22.28 11.00
N ASP A 178 3.88 -23.05 10.13
CA ASP A 178 4.87 -22.52 9.18
C ASP A 178 4.23 -22.00 7.89
N ILE A 179 3.00 -22.42 7.58
CA ILE A 179 2.19 -21.89 6.47
C ILE A 179 1.17 -20.89 7.02
N PRO A 180 1.12 -19.65 6.50
CA PRO A 180 0.08 -18.69 6.85
C PRO A 180 -1.31 -19.27 6.57
N GLN A 181 -2.25 -19.08 7.51
CA GLN A 181 -3.64 -19.46 7.24
C GLN A 181 -4.23 -18.53 6.17
N PRO A 182 -4.98 -19.08 5.18
CA PRO A 182 -5.72 -18.26 4.24
C PRO A 182 -6.71 -17.34 4.96
N SER A 183 -6.80 -16.09 4.50
CA SER A 183 -7.82 -15.15 4.95
C SER A 183 -9.20 -15.52 4.41
N ASP A 184 -10.25 -14.95 4.99
CA ASP A 184 -11.61 -15.13 4.50
C ASP A 184 -11.78 -14.56 3.06
N PRO A 185 -12.48 -15.25 2.14
CA PRO A 185 -12.68 -14.76 0.77
C PRO A 185 -13.38 -13.39 0.69
N GLU A 186 -14.37 -13.10 1.55
CA GLU A 186 -15.08 -11.82 1.54
C GLU A 186 -14.15 -10.67 1.96
N TRP A 187 -13.26 -10.96 2.92
CA TRP A 187 -12.22 -10.04 3.36
C TRP A 187 -11.22 -9.75 2.23
N ILE A 188 -10.74 -10.80 1.55
CA ILE A 188 -9.81 -10.67 0.41
C ILE A 188 -10.42 -9.82 -0.70
N GLU A 189 -11.67 -10.09 -1.07
CA GLU A 189 -12.38 -9.34 -2.11
C GLU A 189 -12.47 -7.86 -1.74
N THR A 190 -12.90 -7.55 -0.52
CA THR A 190 -13.06 -6.18 -0.05
C THR A 190 -11.74 -5.41 -0.02
N LEU A 191 -10.65 -6.02 0.49
CA LEU A 191 -9.32 -5.39 0.46
C LEU A 191 -8.83 -5.16 -0.98
N THR A 192 -9.08 -6.11 -1.87
CA THR A 192 -8.65 -6.03 -3.27
C THR A 192 -9.41 -4.93 -4.02
N GLU A 193 -10.72 -4.80 -3.81
CA GLU A 193 -11.52 -3.71 -4.36
C GLU A 193 -11.03 -2.34 -3.87
N SER A 194 -10.75 -2.23 -2.57
CA SER A 194 -10.22 -1.01 -1.95
C SER A 194 -8.86 -0.65 -2.55
N CYS A 195 -7.93 -1.61 -2.61
CA CYS A 195 -6.62 -1.43 -3.22
C CYS A 195 -6.68 -0.89 -4.66
N ARG A 196 -7.61 -1.38 -5.48
CA ARG A 196 -7.77 -0.91 -6.88
C ARG A 196 -8.11 0.57 -7.02
N SER A 197 -8.62 1.20 -5.97
CA SER A 197 -8.87 2.64 -5.98
C SER A 197 -7.59 3.49 -5.83
N GLY A 198 -6.46 2.88 -5.45
CA GLY A 198 -5.11 3.41 -5.70
C GLY A 198 -4.57 4.42 -4.67
N LEU A 199 -5.09 4.42 -3.44
CA LEU A 199 -4.71 5.38 -2.40
C LEU A 199 -3.69 4.87 -1.40
N SER A 200 -3.97 3.71 -0.82
CA SER A 200 -3.26 3.21 0.37
C SER A 200 -2.31 2.10 -0.05
N GLU A 201 -1.01 2.37 0.10
CA GLU A 201 0.03 1.35 -0.09
C GLU A 201 -0.20 0.16 0.87
N LYS A 202 -0.54 0.46 2.12
CA LYS A 202 -0.78 -0.53 3.17
C LYS A 202 -1.95 -1.44 2.82
N MET A 203 -3.07 -0.87 2.37
CA MET A 203 -4.23 -1.62 1.88
C MET A 203 -3.84 -2.59 0.78
N CYS A 204 -3.10 -2.12 -0.23
CA CYS A 204 -2.67 -2.96 -1.34
C CYS A 204 -1.68 -4.06 -0.91
N THR A 205 -0.77 -3.75 0.01
CA THR A 205 0.18 -4.72 0.55
C THR A 205 -0.53 -5.83 1.33
N GLU A 206 -1.55 -5.48 2.11
CA GLU A 206 -2.35 -6.46 2.85
C GLU A 206 -3.27 -7.26 1.93
N ALA A 207 -3.88 -6.64 0.91
CA ALA A 207 -4.58 -7.37 -0.14
C ALA A 207 -3.66 -8.40 -0.81
N ALA A 208 -2.43 -7.99 -1.19
CA ALA A 208 -1.44 -8.88 -1.76
C ALA A 208 -1.08 -10.04 -0.82
N ARG A 209 -0.92 -9.77 0.48
CA ARG A 209 -0.59 -10.78 1.49
C ARG A 209 -1.70 -11.81 1.61
N SER A 210 -2.95 -11.36 1.73
CA SER A 210 -4.10 -12.26 1.83
C SER A 210 -4.32 -13.09 0.55
N LEU A 211 -4.08 -12.50 -0.64
CA LEU A 211 -4.09 -13.22 -1.91
C LEU A 211 -2.96 -14.27 -1.99
N TRP A 212 -1.74 -13.91 -1.57
CA TRP A 212 -0.58 -14.81 -1.55
C TRP A 212 -0.80 -16.02 -0.65
N ASN A 213 -1.27 -15.78 0.58
CA ASN A 213 -1.58 -16.83 1.55
C ASN A 213 -2.71 -17.76 1.08
N SER A 214 -3.57 -17.26 0.18
CA SER A 214 -4.65 -18.04 -0.43
C SER A 214 -4.24 -18.70 -1.76
N GLY A 215 -2.96 -18.66 -2.13
CA GLY A 215 -2.44 -19.26 -3.35
C GLY A 215 -2.74 -18.49 -4.64
N GLN A 216 -3.28 -17.27 -4.55
CA GLN A 216 -3.61 -16.40 -5.69
C GLN A 216 -2.40 -15.53 -6.08
N TYR A 217 -1.27 -16.16 -6.41
CA TYR A 217 0.03 -15.48 -6.50
C TYR A 217 0.12 -14.39 -7.58
N LEU A 218 -0.54 -14.57 -8.74
CA LEU A 218 -0.55 -13.54 -9.78
C LEU A 218 -1.36 -12.32 -9.36
N ALA A 219 -2.52 -12.53 -8.73
CA ALA A 219 -3.31 -11.44 -8.18
C ALA A 219 -2.55 -10.71 -7.05
N ALA A 220 -1.80 -11.45 -6.22
CA ALA A 220 -0.93 -10.85 -5.20
C ALA A 220 0.18 -9.98 -5.81
N ARG A 221 0.84 -10.45 -6.88
CA ARG A 221 1.80 -9.65 -7.66
C ARG A 221 1.16 -8.39 -8.19
N ASP A 222 -0.03 -8.49 -8.77
CA ASP A 222 -0.73 -7.33 -9.34
C ASP A 222 -1.12 -6.31 -8.25
N ALA A 223 -1.53 -6.78 -7.06
CA ALA A 223 -1.78 -5.93 -5.90
C ALA A 223 -0.50 -5.24 -5.37
N LEU A 224 0.65 -5.92 -5.34
CA LEU A 224 1.94 -5.30 -5.02
C LEU A 224 2.35 -4.25 -6.06
N GLN A 225 2.06 -4.48 -7.34
CA GLN A 225 2.30 -3.48 -8.37
C GLN A 225 1.42 -2.25 -8.15
N LEU A 226 0.16 -2.43 -7.75
CA LEU A 226 -0.71 -1.32 -7.36
C LEU A 226 -0.18 -0.59 -6.13
N ALA A 227 0.29 -1.30 -5.10
CA ALA A 227 0.95 -0.71 -3.94
C ALA A 227 2.14 0.16 -4.36
N CYS A 228 3.03 -0.36 -5.23
CA CYS A 228 4.13 0.41 -5.81
C CYS A 228 3.64 1.66 -6.54
N ASN A 229 2.59 1.54 -7.36
CA ASN A 229 2.05 2.67 -8.13
C ASN A 229 1.44 3.77 -7.26
N THR A 230 1.09 3.48 -6.00
CA THR A 230 0.66 4.51 -5.04
C THR A 230 1.80 5.49 -4.75
N ARG A 231 3.07 5.09 -4.83
CA ARG A 231 4.24 5.95 -4.57
C ARG A 231 4.49 6.89 -5.74
N ILE A 232 3.71 7.96 -5.79
CA ILE A 232 3.71 8.86 -6.93
C ILE A 232 5.05 9.59 -7.00
N TRP A 233 5.69 9.48 -8.16
CA TRP A 233 6.98 10.07 -8.47
C TRP A 233 8.19 9.48 -7.72
N ASP A 234 8.03 8.32 -7.05
CA ASP A 234 9.13 7.60 -6.41
C ASP A 234 9.01 6.06 -6.53
N ASN A 235 9.59 5.52 -7.59
CA ASN A 235 9.57 4.08 -7.87
C ASN A 235 10.78 3.35 -7.26
N SER A 236 11.67 4.05 -6.55
CA SER A 236 12.96 3.49 -6.10
C SER A 236 12.84 2.36 -5.07
N VAL A 237 11.62 2.13 -4.57
CA VAL A 237 11.35 1.27 -3.41
C VAL A 237 10.43 0.08 -3.77
N CYS A 238 10.16 -0.15 -5.06
CA CYS A 238 9.19 -1.14 -5.56
C CYS A 238 9.70 -2.59 -5.67
N GLN A 239 10.73 -2.96 -4.91
CA GLN A 239 11.46 -4.22 -5.08
C GLN A 239 10.56 -5.47 -5.01
N GLN A 240 9.59 -5.53 -4.10
CA GLN A 240 8.72 -6.70 -3.96
C GLN A 240 7.84 -6.94 -5.20
N ALA A 241 7.37 -5.87 -5.86
CA ALA A 241 6.61 -6.00 -7.10
C ALA A 241 7.53 -6.49 -8.24
N ASP A 242 8.74 -5.94 -8.31
CA ASP A 242 9.75 -6.32 -9.32
C ASP A 242 10.25 -7.76 -9.15
N ASP A 243 10.43 -8.23 -7.92
CA ASP A 243 10.84 -9.60 -7.59
C ASP A 243 9.83 -10.64 -8.11
N LEU A 244 8.55 -10.29 -8.12
CA LEU A 244 7.47 -11.17 -8.58
C LEU A 244 7.17 -11.04 -10.08
N ARG A 245 7.82 -10.10 -10.79
CA ARG A 245 7.51 -9.79 -12.20
C ARG A 245 7.70 -10.98 -13.14
N SER A 246 8.60 -11.92 -12.81
CA SER A 246 8.87 -13.11 -13.62
C SER A 246 7.87 -14.25 -13.44
N LEU A 247 6.97 -14.14 -12.47
CA LEU A 247 5.97 -15.17 -12.20
C LEU A 247 4.85 -15.09 -13.23
N THR A 248 4.56 -16.20 -13.90
CA THR A 248 3.58 -16.29 -15.00
C THR A 248 2.51 -17.35 -14.72
N GLU A 249 1.41 -17.32 -15.47
CA GLU A 249 0.33 -18.32 -15.36
C GLU A 249 0.83 -19.75 -15.64
N ASN A 250 1.75 -19.91 -16.58
CA ASN A 250 2.38 -21.20 -16.85
C ASN A 250 3.17 -21.71 -15.64
N ASP A 251 3.88 -20.84 -14.92
CA ASP A 251 4.59 -21.24 -13.70
C ASP A 251 3.60 -21.74 -12.64
N ILE A 252 2.45 -21.09 -12.49
CA ILE A 252 1.46 -21.43 -11.45
C ILE A 252 0.71 -22.73 -11.77
N SER A 253 0.36 -22.95 -13.04
CA SER A 253 -0.47 -24.06 -13.51
C SER A 253 0.32 -25.35 -13.79
N SER A 254 1.66 -25.27 -13.90
CA SER A 254 2.50 -26.44 -14.17
C SER A 254 2.44 -27.47 -13.04
N SER A 255 2.11 -28.72 -13.38
CA SER A 255 2.09 -29.84 -12.43
C SER A 255 3.47 -30.49 -12.30
N VAL A 256 4.40 -29.79 -11.66
CA VAL A 256 5.74 -30.31 -11.42
C VAL A 256 5.86 -30.91 -10.02
N SER A 257 6.40 -32.13 -9.93
CA SER A 257 6.54 -32.89 -8.68
C SER A 257 8.01 -33.25 -8.40
N GLY A 258 8.28 -33.74 -7.19
CA GLY A 258 9.64 -34.12 -6.79
C GLY A 258 10.52 -32.95 -6.34
N LEU A 259 11.66 -33.27 -5.74
CA LEU A 259 12.62 -32.28 -5.31
C LEU A 259 13.34 -31.69 -6.54
N PRO A 260 13.37 -30.36 -6.68
CA PRO A 260 14.16 -29.72 -7.72
C PRO A 260 15.65 -29.95 -7.46
N VAL A 261 16.46 -29.91 -8.52
CA VAL A 261 17.91 -30.00 -8.41
C VAL A 261 18.52 -28.77 -9.05
N GLY A 262 19.42 -28.10 -8.34
CA GLY A 262 20.14 -26.94 -8.86
C GLY A 262 20.35 -25.85 -7.83
N HIS A 263 20.94 -24.74 -8.28
CA HIS A 263 21.18 -23.55 -7.49
C HIS A 263 20.01 -22.58 -7.62
N TYR A 264 19.42 -22.16 -6.52
CA TYR A 264 18.25 -21.29 -6.49
C TYR A 264 18.58 -19.98 -5.78
N ALA A 265 18.23 -18.86 -6.43
CA ALA A 265 18.48 -17.50 -5.93
C ALA A 265 17.26 -16.60 -6.16
N THR A 266 17.14 -15.53 -5.38
CA THR A 266 16.07 -14.53 -5.50
C THR A 266 16.60 -13.16 -5.91
N ARG A 267 15.82 -12.39 -6.68
CA ARG A 267 16.26 -11.11 -7.28
C ARG A 267 16.52 -10.00 -6.27
N GLY A 268 15.82 -9.99 -5.14
CA GLY A 268 15.97 -8.99 -4.07
C GLY A 268 17.21 -9.15 -3.17
N GLY A 269 18.02 -10.19 -3.40
CA GLY A 269 19.19 -10.49 -2.58
C GLY A 269 18.80 -11.08 -1.21
N ASP A 270 18.90 -12.40 -1.09
CA ASP A 270 18.70 -13.11 0.18
C ASP A 270 19.53 -14.41 0.18
N VAL A 271 19.20 -15.36 1.05
CA VAL A 271 19.84 -16.66 1.17
C VAL A 271 19.62 -17.51 -0.09
N ASP A 272 20.64 -17.60 -0.93
CA ASP A 272 20.70 -18.57 -2.01
C ASP A 272 21.00 -19.98 -1.49
N PHE A 273 20.52 -21.00 -2.20
CA PHE A 273 20.72 -22.39 -1.80
C PHE A 273 20.84 -23.35 -2.99
N ILE A 274 21.56 -24.45 -2.79
CA ILE A 274 21.70 -25.52 -3.78
C ILE A 274 20.98 -26.77 -3.29
N ILE A 275 20.05 -27.30 -4.09
CA ILE A 275 19.48 -28.63 -3.87
C ILE A 275 20.19 -29.64 -4.76
N THR A 276 20.85 -30.62 -4.14
CA THR A 276 21.57 -31.68 -4.84
C THR A 276 20.64 -32.84 -5.23
N LYS A 277 21.12 -33.76 -6.09
CA LYS A 277 20.32 -34.91 -6.59
C LYS A 277 19.78 -35.82 -5.49
N ASN A 278 20.42 -35.88 -4.33
CA ASN A 278 19.97 -36.70 -3.20
C ASN A 278 19.12 -35.90 -2.19
N GLY A 279 18.69 -34.69 -2.55
CA GLY A 279 17.90 -33.80 -1.71
C GLY A 279 18.68 -33.08 -0.60
N THR A 280 20.02 -33.17 -0.58
CA THR A 280 20.82 -32.33 0.34
C THR A 280 20.76 -30.88 -0.12
N VAL A 281 20.44 -29.99 0.82
CA VAL A 281 20.42 -28.54 0.63
C VAL A 281 21.69 -27.94 1.22
N ILE A 282 22.36 -27.12 0.43
CA ILE A 282 23.58 -26.41 0.81
C ILE A 282 23.26 -24.92 0.82
N ILE A 283 23.38 -24.30 1.99
CA ILE A 283 23.28 -22.85 2.20
C ILE A 283 24.65 -22.38 2.70
N LYS A 284 25.16 -21.30 2.11
CA LYS A 284 26.48 -20.77 2.49
C LYS A 284 26.47 -20.35 3.97
N GLY A 285 27.40 -20.90 4.76
CA GLY A 285 27.53 -20.57 6.17
C GLY A 285 26.57 -21.32 7.10
N SER A 286 25.82 -22.31 6.59
CA SER A 286 24.93 -23.16 7.39
C SER A 286 25.25 -24.65 7.20
N PRO A 287 24.97 -25.50 8.19
CA PRO A 287 25.04 -26.95 8.02
C PRO A 287 24.13 -27.44 6.90
N SER A 288 24.58 -28.47 6.19
CA SER A 288 23.77 -29.06 5.11
C SER A 288 22.63 -29.89 5.70
N VAL A 289 21.43 -29.70 5.17
CA VAL A 289 20.19 -30.36 5.63
C VAL A 289 19.56 -31.17 4.50
N LYS A 290 18.55 -31.99 4.82
CA LYS A 290 17.76 -32.71 3.80
C LYS A 290 16.44 -32.00 3.56
N ALA A 291 16.19 -31.63 2.31
CA ALA A 291 14.85 -31.23 1.87
C ALA A 291 13.95 -32.46 1.83
N HIS A 292 12.68 -32.26 2.15
CA HIS A 292 11.64 -33.26 2.07
C HIS A 292 10.42 -32.69 1.36
N ILE A 293 9.59 -33.58 0.81
CA ILE A 293 8.28 -33.21 0.26
C ILE A 293 7.22 -33.62 1.27
N ASP A 294 6.41 -32.66 1.70
CA ASP A 294 5.22 -32.92 2.48
C ASP A 294 4.01 -32.26 1.81
N ASN A 295 2.97 -33.04 1.53
CA ASN A 295 1.75 -32.59 0.84
C ASN A 295 2.01 -31.76 -0.43
N GLY A 296 3.03 -32.15 -1.21
CA GLY A 296 3.42 -31.46 -2.45
C GLY A 296 4.23 -30.18 -2.26
N LEU A 297 4.52 -29.79 -1.02
CA LEU A 297 5.39 -28.67 -0.66
C LEU A 297 6.79 -29.17 -0.35
N ILE A 298 7.79 -28.39 -0.74
CA ILE A 298 9.19 -28.64 -0.40
C ILE A 298 9.46 -27.96 0.93
N ARG A 299 9.88 -28.75 1.92
CA ARG A 299 10.35 -28.26 3.21
C ARG A 299 11.85 -28.41 3.33
N ILE A 300 12.50 -27.35 3.77
CA ILE A 300 13.91 -27.33 4.10
C ILE A 300 14.04 -26.98 5.58
N PRO A 301 14.48 -27.94 6.42
CA PRO A 301 14.71 -27.68 7.83
C PRO A 301 15.70 -26.55 8.04
N ARG A 302 15.41 -25.62 8.95
CA ARG A 302 16.44 -24.66 9.42
C ARG A 302 17.20 -25.29 10.58
N ASP A 303 18.52 -25.34 10.48
CA ASP A 303 19.36 -25.73 11.62
C ASP A 303 19.44 -24.55 12.60
N LEU A 304 18.82 -24.71 13.76
CA LEU A 304 18.71 -23.69 14.80
C LEU A 304 19.72 -24.02 15.91
N GLN A 305 20.90 -23.39 15.89
CA GLN A 305 21.64 -23.18 17.14
C GLN A 305 21.06 -21.96 17.88
N GLU A 306 21.20 -21.97 19.21
CA GLU A 306 20.43 -21.29 20.28
C GLU A 306 19.94 -19.83 20.08
N GLU A 307 20.41 -19.06 19.11
CA GLU A 307 20.10 -17.63 18.97
C GLU A 307 18.82 -17.30 18.17
N ALA A 308 18.07 -18.30 17.72
CA ALA A 308 16.87 -18.11 16.88
C ALA A 308 15.57 -18.63 17.51
N ILE A 309 15.41 -18.51 18.84
CA ILE A 309 14.20 -18.91 19.59
C ILE A 309 12.89 -18.33 19.00
N ASN A 310 12.96 -17.24 18.23
CA ASN A 310 11.83 -16.57 17.57
C ASN A 310 11.60 -16.93 16.08
N ARG A 311 12.46 -17.72 15.41
CA ARG A 311 12.39 -18.02 13.95
C ARG A 311 12.24 -19.52 13.66
N ARG A 312 11.27 -20.17 14.31
CA ARG A 312 11.13 -21.64 14.36
C ARG A 312 10.58 -22.34 13.10
N SER A 313 10.35 -21.64 11.98
CA SER A 313 9.68 -22.24 10.82
C SER A 313 10.66 -22.69 9.74
N ASP A 314 10.44 -23.89 9.19
CA ASP A 314 11.16 -24.37 8.01
C ASP A 314 11.05 -23.38 6.85
N PHE A 315 11.97 -23.45 5.88
CA PHE A 315 11.66 -22.85 4.58
C PHE A 315 10.63 -23.74 3.89
N LEU A 316 9.57 -23.11 3.39
CA LEU A 316 8.48 -23.79 2.70
C LEU A 316 8.36 -23.25 1.29
N PHE A 317 8.42 -24.15 0.32
CA PHE A 317 8.31 -23.80 -1.08
C PHE A 317 7.25 -24.61 -1.81
N ARG A 318 6.54 -23.95 -2.71
CA ARG A 318 5.77 -24.60 -3.77
C ARG A 318 6.58 -24.54 -5.07
N ARG A 319 6.61 -25.62 -5.84
CA ARG A 319 7.14 -25.56 -7.21
C ARG A 319 6.25 -24.69 -8.09
N ALA A 320 6.87 -23.91 -8.95
CA ALA A 320 6.19 -23.12 -9.98
C ALA A 320 6.94 -23.30 -11.31
N GLY A 321 6.45 -24.22 -12.14
CA GLY A 321 7.21 -24.75 -13.26
C GLY A 321 8.47 -25.51 -12.83
N GLU A 322 9.37 -25.74 -13.78
CA GLU A 322 10.61 -26.50 -13.52
C GLU A 322 11.64 -25.68 -12.74
N ASN A 323 11.68 -24.38 -13.00
CA ASN A 323 12.81 -23.52 -12.67
C ASN A 323 12.50 -22.51 -11.56
N LYS A 324 11.30 -22.52 -10.96
CA LYS A 324 10.96 -21.56 -9.90
C LYS A 324 10.39 -22.24 -8.66
N LEU A 325 10.67 -21.62 -7.52
CA LEU A 325 10.15 -21.97 -6.21
C LEU A 325 9.48 -20.74 -5.60
N ILE A 326 8.21 -20.87 -5.26
CA ILE A 326 7.44 -19.82 -4.56
C ILE A 326 7.56 -20.09 -3.07
N SER A 327 8.01 -19.09 -2.32
CA SER A 327 8.09 -19.18 -0.87
C SER A 327 6.71 -19.02 -0.21
N LEU A 328 6.39 -19.90 0.72
CA LEU A 328 5.16 -19.89 1.50
C LEU A 328 5.37 -19.58 2.97
N ASP A 329 6.62 -19.47 3.44
CA ASP A 329 6.88 -19.16 4.84
C ASP A 329 6.71 -17.66 5.15
N ILE A 330 6.32 -17.37 6.39
CA ILE A 330 6.02 -15.99 6.84
C ILE A 330 7.21 -15.03 6.71
N TRP A 331 8.45 -15.52 6.72
CA TRP A 331 9.65 -14.69 6.68
C TRP A 331 10.09 -14.37 5.26
N ASN A 332 9.64 -15.17 4.31
CA ASN A 332 9.96 -15.07 2.90
C ASN A 332 8.71 -14.86 2.03
N THR A 333 7.67 -14.23 2.60
CA THR A 333 6.48 -13.83 1.83
C THR A 333 6.90 -12.96 0.64
N PHE A 334 6.24 -13.16 -0.51
CA PHE A 334 6.54 -12.48 -1.78
C PHE A 334 7.92 -12.76 -2.38
N LYS A 335 8.52 -13.91 -2.06
CA LYS A 335 9.78 -14.33 -2.70
C LYS A 335 9.56 -15.47 -3.69
N VAL A 336 10.21 -15.34 -4.84
CA VAL A 336 10.34 -16.37 -5.86
C VAL A 336 11.81 -16.63 -6.08
N TYR A 337 12.23 -17.88 -5.88
CA TYR A 337 13.59 -18.32 -6.16
C TYR A 337 13.63 -18.94 -7.56
N GLU A 338 14.59 -18.50 -8.36
CA GLU A 338 14.80 -18.96 -9.73
C GLU A 338 16.05 -19.85 -9.80
N LEU A 339 15.97 -20.91 -10.60
CA LEU A 339 17.11 -21.75 -10.94
C LEU A 339 18.15 -20.91 -11.68
N GLN A 340 19.36 -20.89 -11.15
CA GLN A 340 20.52 -20.25 -11.74
C GLN A 340 21.18 -21.22 -12.73
N ASN A 341 21.43 -20.75 -13.95
CA ASN A 341 22.08 -21.52 -15.01
C ASN A 341 23.59 -21.56 -14.88
#